data_AF-A0A0F7M1R1-F1
#
_entry.id   AF-A0A0F7M1R1-F1
#
_cell.length_a   1.000
_cell.length_b   1.000
_cell.length_c   1.000
_cell.angle_alpha   90.00
_cell.angle_beta   90.00
_cell.angle_gamma   90.00
#
_symmetry.space_group_name_H-M   'P 1'
#
loop_
_entity.id
_entity.type
_entity.pdbx_description
1 polymer ?
#
loop_
_entity_poly.entity_id
_entity_poly.type
_entity_poly.pdbx_seq_one_letter_code
_entity_poly.pdbx_strand_id
1 'polypeptide(L)'
;MTLFIRCGIITTALLLPLSSLAHCPLEATAGAPPIPGIADTNYEQVKALGPEVEHYLQQASRKLAACPKTDNSLLYNAAVAELEDIASRYNDLTQAYNQDLAQLR
;
A
#
# COMPACT_ATOMS: atom_id res chain seq x y z
N MET A 1 -4.04 -11.70 59.99
CA MET A 1 -5.13 -11.76 58.98
C MET A 1 -5.96 -10.51 59.19
N THR A 2 -5.80 -9.45 58.39
CA THR A 2 -6.23 -9.37 57.00
C THR A 2 -5.29 -8.43 56.22
N LEU A 3 -4.75 -8.94 55.11
CA LEU A 3 -3.90 -8.20 54.18
C LEU A 3 -4.80 -7.44 53.19
N PHE A 4 -4.68 -6.11 53.15
CA PHE A 4 -5.35 -5.28 52.14
C PHE A 4 -4.81 -5.63 50.76
N ILE A 5 -5.62 -6.31 49.94
CA ILE A 5 -5.35 -6.55 48.52
C ILE A 5 -5.46 -5.19 47.83
N ARG A 6 -4.32 -4.52 47.64
CA ARG A 6 -4.23 -3.36 46.77
C ARG A 6 -4.50 -3.81 45.33
N CYS A 7 -5.55 -3.24 44.77
CA CYS A 7 -5.85 -3.16 43.36
C CYS A 7 -4.65 -2.54 42.62
N GLY A 8 -3.71 -3.38 42.19
CA GLY A 8 -2.63 -3.01 41.29
C GLY A 8 -3.11 -3.26 39.88
N ILE A 9 -3.71 -2.23 39.26
CA ILE A 9 -4.07 -2.21 37.85
C ILE A 9 -2.80 -2.56 37.07
N ILE A 10 -2.82 -3.71 36.39
CA ILE A 10 -1.80 -4.08 35.40
C ILE A 10 -1.96 -3.08 34.26
N THR A 11 -1.30 -1.93 34.40
CA THR A 11 -1.12 -1.01 33.28
C THR A 11 0.05 -1.58 32.51
N THR A 12 -0.21 -2.61 31.71
CA THR A 12 0.62 -2.93 30.56
C THR A 12 0.54 -1.73 29.64
N ALA A 13 1.34 -0.70 29.95
CA ALA A 13 1.77 0.27 28.97
C ALA A 13 2.48 -0.56 27.91
N LEU A 14 1.71 -0.89 26.86
CA LEU A 14 2.21 -1.43 25.63
C LEU A 14 3.23 -0.39 25.14
N LEU A 15 4.49 -0.61 25.48
CA LEU A 15 5.63 0.09 24.90
C LEU A 15 5.67 -0.37 23.44
N LEU A 16 4.76 0.19 22.64
CA LEU A 16 4.92 0.23 21.20
C LEU A 16 6.29 0.87 20.99
N PRO A 17 7.25 0.20 20.34
CA PRO A 17 8.53 0.82 20.07
C PRO A 17 8.28 2.06 19.21
N LEU A 18 8.40 3.25 19.81
CA LEU A 18 8.33 4.55 19.13
C LEU A 18 9.46 4.75 18.09
N SER A 19 10.31 3.75 17.89
CA SER A 19 11.52 3.82 17.08
C SER A 19 11.32 3.53 15.59
N SER A 20 10.11 3.21 15.11
CA SER A 20 9.90 2.74 13.72
C SER A 20 9.02 3.65 12.83
N LEU A 21 8.70 4.87 13.25
CA LEU A 21 7.76 5.71 12.50
C LEU A 21 8.32 6.23 11.16
N ALA A 22 9.64 6.25 10.99
CA ALA A 22 10.28 6.52 9.70
C ALA A 22 10.09 5.39 8.68
N HIS A 23 9.84 4.17 9.12
CA HIS A 23 9.67 3.01 8.24
C HIS A 23 8.22 2.75 7.86
N CYS A 24 7.26 3.43 8.51
CA CYS A 24 5.83 3.19 8.25
C CYS A 24 5.42 3.45 6.79
N PRO A 25 5.80 4.58 6.14
CA PRO A 25 5.43 4.80 4.74
C PRO A 25 6.06 3.76 3.78
N LEU A 26 7.29 3.33 4.06
CA LEU A 26 7.98 2.29 3.30
C LEU A 26 7.31 0.92 3.42
N GLU A 27 6.93 0.54 4.64
CA GLU A 27 6.21 -0.71 4.90
C GLU A 27 4.79 -0.68 4.33
N ALA A 28 4.15 0.50 4.30
CA ALA A 28 2.82 0.67 3.75
C ALA A 28 2.75 0.34 2.25
N THR A 29 3.79 0.67 1.48
CA THR A 29 3.86 0.43 0.04
C THR A 29 4.63 -0.84 -0.34
N ALA A 30 5.13 -1.60 0.63
CA ALA A 30 5.81 -2.86 0.37
C ALA A 30 4.90 -3.88 -0.34
N GLY A 31 5.49 -4.73 -1.18
CA GLY A 31 4.78 -5.81 -1.86
C GLY A 31 3.94 -5.37 -3.06
N ALA A 32 4.37 -4.32 -3.76
CA ALA A 32 3.77 -3.92 -5.04
C ALA A 32 3.74 -5.10 -6.03
N PRO A 33 2.60 -5.34 -6.72
CA PRO A 33 2.56 -6.32 -7.79
C PRO A 33 3.44 -5.86 -8.96
N PRO A 34 4.13 -6.78 -9.65
CA PRO A 34 4.91 -6.42 -10.82
C PRO A 34 3.96 -6.02 -11.96
N ILE A 35 4.08 -4.76 -12.41
CA ILE A 35 3.37 -4.30 -13.61
C ILE A 35 4.24 -4.61 -14.83
N PRO A 36 3.83 -5.51 -15.75
CA PRO A 36 4.60 -5.84 -16.94
C PRO A 36 4.63 -4.67 -17.93
N GLY A 37 5.58 -4.70 -18.87
CA GLY A 37 5.53 -3.82 -20.04
C GLY A 37 4.48 -4.28 -21.04
N ILE A 38 4.02 -3.37 -21.92
CA ILE A 38 3.05 -3.68 -22.99
C ILE A 38 3.54 -4.85 -23.87
N ALA A 39 4.84 -4.91 -24.16
CA ALA A 39 5.42 -5.97 -24.98
C ALA A 39 5.48 -7.35 -24.29
N ASP A 40 5.34 -7.39 -22.96
CA ASP A 40 5.54 -8.58 -22.14
C ASP A 40 4.22 -9.11 -21.53
N THR A 41 3.08 -8.60 -22.01
CA THR A 41 1.77 -8.99 -21.50
C THR A 41 0.73 -9.18 -22.61
N ASN A 42 -0.47 -9.58 -22.24
CA ASN A 42 -1.62 -9.70 -23.14
C ASN A 42 -2.91 -9.29 -22.42
N TYR A 43 -3.99 -9.16 -23.19
CA TYR A 43 -5.28 -8.70 -22.67
C TYR A 43 -5.80 -9.50 -21.47
N GLU A 44 -5.74 -10.84 -21.52
CA GLU A 44 -6.23 -11.68 -20.42
C GLU A 44 -5.37 -11.53 -19.16
N GLN A 45 -4.06 -11.35 -19.33
CA GLN A 45 -3.15 -11.09 -18.22
C GLN A 45 -3.39 -9.70 -17.60
N VAL A 46 -3.59 -8.65 -18.41
CA VAL A 46 -3.92 -7.31 -17.90
C VAL A 46 -5.24 -7.33 -17.14
N LYS A 47 -6.25 -8.04 -17.64
CA LYS A 47 -7.53 -8.23 -16.97
C LYS A 47 -7.39 -8.97 -15.64
N ALA A 48 -6.53 -9.98 -15.56
CA ALA A 48 -6.23 -10.70 -14.34
C ALA A 48 -5.42 -9.87 -13.33
N LEU A 49 -4.56 -8.96 -13.81
CA LEU A 49 -3.74 -8.06 -12.99
C LEU A 49 -4.59 -6.98 -12.29
N GLY A 50 -5.71 -6.57 -12.87
CA GLY A 50 -6.57 -5.52 -12.34
C GLY A 50 -6.98 -5.70 -10.87
N PRO A 51 -7.57 -6.84 -10.47
CA PRO A 51 -7.89 -7.11 -9.08
C PRO A 51 -6.69 -7.08 -8.13
N GLU A 52 -5.50 -7.51 -8.58
CA GLU A 52 -4.29 -7.49 -7.77
C GLU A 52 -3.80 -6.06 -7.51
N VAL A 53 -3.78 -5.24 -8.56
CA VAL A 53 -3.42 -3.82 -8.48
C VAL A 53 -4.41 -3.05 -7.62
N GLU A 54 -5.72 -3.25 -7.83
CA GLU A 54 -6.76 -2.63 -7.01
C GLU A 54 -6.61 -2.99 -5.54
N HIS A 55 -6.44 -4.29 -5.24
CA HIS A 55 -6.27 -4.77 -3.89
C HIS A 55 -5.04 -4.15 -3.23
N TYR A 56 -3.89 -4.15 -3.92
CA TYR A 56 -2.66 -3.55 -3.44
C TYR A 56 -2.84 -2.06 -3.15
N LEU A 57 -3.35 -1.27 -4.10
CA LEU A 57 -3.53 0.18 -3.94
C LEU A 57 -4.46 0.49 -2.76
N GLN A 58 -5.55 -0.26 -2.59
CA GLN A 58 -6.45 -0.10 -1.45
C GLN A 58 -5.76 -0.44 -0.12
N GLN A 59 -5.02 -1.54 -0.04
CA GLN A 59 -4.32 -1.93 1.17
C GLN A 59 -3.24 -0.91 1.55
N ALA A 60 -2.38 -0.57 0.59
CA ALA A 60 -1.25 0.32 0.79
C ALA A 60 -1.70 1.73 1.16
N SER A 61 -2.75 2.26 0.48
CA SER A 61 -3.33 3.56 0.82
C SER A 61 -3.88 3.60 2.25
N ARG A 62 -4.57 2.53 2.70
CA ARG A 62 -5.06 2.45 4.08
C ARG A 62 -3.93 2.41 5.10
N LYS A 63 -2.89 1.60 4.85
CA LYS A 63 -1.71 1.52 5.72
C LYS A 63 -0.99 2.88 5.79
N LEU A 64 -0.80 3.53 4.65
CA LEU A 64 -0.14 4.82 4.56
C LEU A 64 -0.93 5.91 5.28
N ALA A 65 -2.27 5.90 5.18
CA ALA A 65 -3.14 6.82 5.91
C ALA A 65 -3.07 6.66 7.44
N ALA A 66 -2.74 5.45 7.92
CA ALA A 66 -2.54 5.17 9.34
C ALA A 66 -1.14 5.59 9.85
N CYS A 67 -0.19 5.90 8.96
CA CYS A 67 1.12 6.39 9.36
C CYS A 67 1.04 7.81 9.93
N PRO A 68 1.71 8.09 11.06
CA PRO A 68 1.76 9.45 11.62
C PRO A 68 2.48 10.39 10.64
N LYS A 69 1.77 11.45 10.22
CA LYS A 69 2.25 12.43 9.24
C LYS A 69 3.37 13.34 9.76
N THR A 70 3.62 13.33 11.07
CA THR A 70 4.39 14.37 11.77
C THR A 70 5.91 14.21 11.68
N ASP A 71 6.44 13.04 11.33
CA ASP A 71 7.89 12.82 11.41
C ASP A 71 8.63 12.64 10.07
N ASN A 72 7.96 12.33 8.95
CA ASN A 72 8.66 12.06 7.67
C ASN A 72 7.83 12.37 6.40
N SER A 73 7.55 13.65 6.14
CA SER A 73 6.80 14.08 4.94
C SER A 73 7.45 13.64 3.62
N LEU A 74 8.79 13.54 3.57
CA LEU A 74 9.50 13.09 2.37
C LEU A 74 9.19 11.63 2.04
N LEU A 75 9.24 10.73 3.03
CA LEU A 75 8.93 9.31 2.83
C LEU A 75 7.43 9.10 2.58
N TYR A 76 6.57 9.89 3.22
CA TYR A 76 5.14 9.88 2.93
C TYR A 76 4.86 10.26 1.47
N ASN A 77 5.47 11.34 0.97
CA ASN A 77 5.30 11.78 -0.41
C ASN A 77 5.90 10.77 -1.40
N ALA A 78 7.05 10.17 -1.08
CA ALA A 78 7.63 9.10 -1.89
C ALA A 78 6.71 7.87 -1.97
N ALA A 79 6.07 7.49 -0.85
CA ALA A 79 5.09 6.42 -0.82
C ALA A 79 3.83 6.75 -1.66
N VAL A 80 3.34 8.00 -1.60
CA VAL A 80 2.24 8.44 -2.48
C VAL A 80 2.65 8.35 -3.95
N ALA A 81 3.84 8.85 -4.31
CA ALA A 81 4.34 8.82 -5.68
C ALA A 81 4.47 7.38 -6.22
N GLU A 82 4.90 6.42 -5.38
CA GLU A 82 4.97 5.01 -5.76
C GLU A 82 3.58 4.43 -6.07
N LEU A 83 2.57 4.75 -5.26
CA LEU A 83 1.19 4.31 -5.51
C LEU A 83 0.63 4.93 -6.80
N GLU A 84 0.94 6.19 -7.06
CA GLU A 84 0.56 6.88 -8.30
C GLU A 84 1.26 6.27 -9.52
N ASP A 85 2.55 5.93 -9.43
CA ASP A 85 3.29 5.27 -10.51
C ASP A 85 2.68 3.91 -10.88
N ILE A 86 2.40 3.07 -9.88
CA ILE A 86 1.78 1.76 -10.10
C ILE A 86 0.41 1.91 -10.75
N ALA A 87 -0.42 2.84 -10.26
CA ALA A 87 -1.73 3.12 -10.85
C ALA A 87 -1.60 3.62 -12.30
N SER A 88 -0.66 4.52 -12.57
CA SER A 88 -0.40 5.06 -13.91
C SER A 88 0.01 3.96 -14.88
N ARG A 89 0.99 3.14 -14.50
CA ARG A 89 1.51 2.06 -15.35
C ARG A 89 0.43 1.03 -15.69
N TYR A 90 -0.41 0.67 -14.71
CA TYR A 90 -1.56 -0.21 -14.97
C TYR A 90 -2.62 0.44 -15.88
N ASN A 91 -2.88 1.74 -15.72
CA ASN A 91 -3.78 2.48 -16.60
C ASN A 91 -3.26 2.54 -18.03
N ASP A 92 -1.96 2.75 -18.22
CA ASP A 92 -1.32 2.77 -19.54
C ASP A 92 -1.47 1.42 -20.25
N LEU A 93 -1.24 0.30 -19.54
CA LEU A 93 -1.52 -1.04 -20.05
C LEU A 93 -2.98 -1.16 -20.50
N THR A 94 -3.90 -0.80 -19.62
CA THR A 94 -5.34 -0.90 -19.89
C THR A 94 -5.76 -0.06 -21.09
N GLN A 95 -5.21 1.15 -21.24
CA GLN A 95 -5.47 2.03 -22.37
C GLN A 95 -4.96 1.44 -23.69
N ALA A 96 -3.72 0.92 -23.71
CA ALA A 96 -3.14 0.31 -24.90
C ALA A 96 -4.03 -0.84 -25.42
N TYR A 97 -4.43 -1.78 -24.56
CA TYR A 97 -5.27 -2.89 -25.00
C TYR A 97 -6.70 -2.50 -25.35
N ASN A 98 -7.27 -1.49 -24.69
CA ASN A 98 -8.58 -0.97 -25.07
C ASN A 98 -8.57 -0.30 -26.44
N GLN A 99 -7.48 0.39 -26.79
CA GLN A 99 -7.28 0.97 -28.12
C GLN A 99 -7.13 -0.12 -29.19
N ASP A 100 -6.32 -1.15 -28.92
CA ASP A 100 -6.13 -2.29 -29.83
C ASP A 100 -7.46 -3.01 -30.10
N LEU A 101 -8.27 -3.24 -29.06
CA LEU A 101 -9.60 -3.84 -29.21
C LEU A 101 -10.57 -2.98 -30.03
N ALA A 102 -10.46 -1.64 -29.96
CA ALA A 102 -11.29 -0.74 -30.74
C ALA A 102 -10.93 -0.74 -32.23
N GLN A 103 -9.66 -0.98 -32.59
CA GLN A 103 -9.22 -1.07 -33.97
C GLN A 103 -9.60 -2.40 -34.66
N LEU A 104 -9.91 -3.43 -33.87
CA LEU A 104 -10.33 -4.74 -34.36
C LEU A 104 -11.85 -4.88 -34.57
N ARG A 105 -12.64 -3.84 -34.25
CA ARG A 105 -14.10 -3.79 -34.42
C ARG A 105 -14.50 -2.97 -35.63
#